data_AF-A0A1Y1RD47-F1
#
_entry.id   AF-A0A1Y1RD47-F1
#
_cell.length_a   1.000
_cell.length_b   1.000
_cell.length_c   1.000
_cell.angle_alpha   90.00
_cell.angle_beta   90.00
_cell.angle_gamma   90.00
#
_symmetry.space_group_name_H-M   'P 1'
#
loop_
_entity.id
_entity.type
_entity.pdbx_description
1 polymer ?
#
loop_
_entity_poly.entity_id
_entity_poly.type
_entity_poly.pdbx_seq_one_letter_code
_entity_poly.pdbx_strand_id
1 'polypeptide(L)'
;MLQFMILLLVLLPSIAFATETGDAVTSLLNNVVYPILGPLLLGLATLLLNKIRQKWNLQISADTEALLLNQAKNAIRYAEEKATAKIKTSELDGFTGSDKLNTAINQLMLSAPKISGVQAEALVHAALGMISGVGATGDKALK
;
A
#
# COMPACT_ATOMS: atom_id res chain seq x y z
N MET A 1 -22.80 26.71 13.32
CA MET A 1 -22.73 27.97 12.53
C MET A 1 -22.28 27.75 11.09
N LEU A 2 -21.25 26.92 10.82
CA LEU A 2 -20.75 26.68 9.45
C LEU A 2 -21.78 26.02 8.49
N GLN A 3 -22.64 25.13 9.00
CA GLN A 3 -23.69 24.48 8.18
C GLN A 3 -24.81 25.42 7.73
N PHE A 4 -25.14 26.46 8.51
CA PHE A 4 -26.18 27.43 8.14
C PHE A 4 -25.69 28.42 7.06
N MET A 5 -24.39 28.72 7.05
CA MET A 5 -23.77 29.58 6.04
C MET A 5 -23.74 28.91 4.66
N ILE A 6 -23.55 27.58 4.63
CA ILE A 6 -23.54 26.80 3.38
C ILE A 6 -24.96 26.71 2.79
N LEU A 7 -25.99 26.58 3.63
CA LEU A 7 -27.39 26.55 3.15
C LEU A 7 -27.81 27.90 2.55
N LEU A 8 -27.38 29.02 3.15
CA LEU A 8 -27.64 30.36 2.63
C LEU A 8 -26.93 30.59 1.28
N LEU A 9 -25.71 30.06 1.11
CA LEU A 9 -24.93 30.17 -0.12
C LEU A 9 -25.51 29.35 -1.28
N VAL A 10 -26.21 28.25 -0.99
CA VAL A 10 -26.83 27.35 -1.98
C VAL A 10 -28.22 27.82 -2.41
N LEU A 11 -28.92 28.60 -1.58
CA LEU A 11 -30.28 29.12 -1.88
C LEU A 11 -30.28 30.48 -2.60
N LEU A 12 -29.19 31.25 -2.53
CA LEU A 12 -29.06 32.55 -3.18
C LEU A 12 -28.99 32.53 -4.73
N PRO A 13 -28.41 31.53 -5.43
CA PRO A 13 -28.36 31.57 -6.89
C PRO A 13 -29.73 31.36 -7.56
N SER A 14 -30.76 30.95 -6.81
CA SER A 14 -32.10 30.68 -7.36
C SER A 14 -32.97 31.93 -7.54
N ILE A 15 -32.58 33.09 -7.01
CA ILE A 15 -33.40 34.32 -7.04
C ILE A 15 -32.87 35.35 -8.07
N ALA A 16 -31.66 35.13 -8.62
CA ALA A 16 -31.04 36.11 -9.52
C ALA A 16 -31.37 35.91 -11.02
N PHE A 17 -32.21 34.94 -11.38
CA PHE A 17 -32.61 34.69 -12.77
C PHE A 17 -33.82 35.55 -13.19
N ALA A 18 -33.69 36.86 -13.13
CA ALA A 18 -34.55 37.76 -13.88
C ALA A 18 -33.84 39.10 -14.10
N THR A 19 -33.87 39.58 -15.34
CA THR A 19 -33.36 40.87 -15.85
C THR A 19 -31.88 40.91 -16.25
N GLU A 20 -31.62 41.69 -17.30
CA GLU A 20 -30.46 41.71 -18.23
C GLU A 20 -29.05 41.83 -17.63
N THR A 21 -28.92 41.78 -16.31
CA THR A 21 -27.68 41.57 -15.55
C THR A 21 -27.14 40.14 -15.66
N GLY A 22 -27.88 39.24 -16.32
CA GLY A 22 -27.54 37.84 -16.53
C GLY A 22 -26.18 37.64 -17.19
N ASP A 23 -25.88 38.28 -18.31
CA ASP A 23 -24.62 38.00 -19.04
C ASP A 23 -23.36 38.45 -18.29
N ALA A 24 -23.39 39.62 -17.64
CA ALA A 24 -22.25 40.12 -16.87
C ALA A 24 -21.99 39.26 -15.62
N VAL A 25 -23.06 38.85 -14.92
CA VAL A 25 -22.97 37.99 -13.74
C VAL A 25 -22.55 36.57 -14.13
N THR A 26 -23.08 36.04 -15.25
CA THR A 26 -22.73 34.71 -15.77
C THR A 26 -21.29 34.68 -16.28
N SER A 27 -20.81 35.76 -16.91
CA SER A 27 -19.40 35.92 -17.31
C SER A 27 -18.46 36.00 -16.11
N LEU A 28 -18.84 36.73 -15.06
CA LEU A 28 -18.05 36.81 -13.82
C LEU A 28 -17.98 35.45 -13.11
N LEU A 29 -19.13 34.75 -13.01
CA LEU A 29 -19.19 33.41 -12.43
C LEU A 29 -18.32 32.42 -13.22
N ASN A 30 -18.45 32.39 -14.55
CA ASN A 30 -17.72 31.46 -15.43
C ASN A 30 -16.23 31.74 -15.56
N ASN A 31 -15.82 33.00 -15.58
CA ASN A 31 -14.41 33.34 -15.82
C ASN A 31 -13.60 33.57 -14.54
N VAL A 32 -14.25 33.84 -13.40
CA VAL A 32 -13.56 34.16 -12.15
C VAL A 32 -13.89 33.16 -11.05
N VAL A 33 -15.18 32.87 -10.84
CA VAL A 33 -15.61 32.11 -9.67
C VAL A 33 -15.44 30.60 -9.86
N TYR A 34 -15.92 30.03 -10.97
CA TYR A 34 -15.80 28.60 -11.26
C TYR A 34 -14.35 28.10 -11.43
N PRO A 35 -13.41 28.85 -12.07
CA PRO A 35 -12.01 28.45 -12.18
C PRO A 35 -11.28 28.41 -10.85
N ILE A 36 -11.75 29.15 -9.83
CA ILE A 36 -11.19 29.14 -8.47
C ILE A 36 -11.87 28.08 -7.60
N LEU A 37 -13.18 27.91 -7.75
CA LEU A 37 -13.94 26.90 -7.02
C LEU A 37 -13.60 25.48 -7.44
N GLY A 38 -13.32 25.23 -8.73
CA GLY A 38 -12.96 23.89 -9.22
C GLY A 38 -11.75 23.27 -8.51
N PRO A 39 -10.58 23.94 -8.50
CA PRO A 39 -9.40 23.50 -7.77
C PRO A 39 -9.64 23.38 -6.26
N LEU A 40 -10.43 24.28 -5.67
CA LEU A 40 -10.70 24.32 -4.24
C LEU A 40 -11.61 23.15 -3.80
N LEU A 41 -12.62 22.82 -4.60
CA LEU A 41 -13.47 21.65 -4.43
C LEU A 41 -12.71 20.34 -4.67
N LEU A 42 -11.82 20.28 -5.66
CA LEU A 42 -10.95 19.12 -5.88
C LEU A 42 -9.96 18.92 -4.72
N GLY A 43 -9.39 20.00 -4.18
CA GLY A 43 -8.54 19.95 -2.99
C GLY A 43 -9.30 19.44 -1.77
N LEU A 44 -10.53 19.93 -1.56
CA LEU A 44 -11.40 19.44 -0.48
C LEU A 44 -11.82 17.99 -0.68
N ALA A 45 -12.17 17.58 -1.91
CA ALA A 45 -12.48 16.20 -2.24
C ALA A 45 -11.27 15.27 -1.99
N THR A 46 -10.05 15.73 -2.31
CA THR A 46 -8.81 14.98 -2.05
C THR A 46 -8.58 14.80 -0.55
N LEU A 47 -8.81 15.83 0.27
CA LEU A 47 -8.71 15.73 1.72
C LEU A 47 -9.77 14.80 2.32
N LEU A 48 -10.98 14.81 1.77
CA LEU A 48 -12.09 13.95 2.20
C LEU A 48 -11.84 12.49 1.81
N LEU A 49 -11.36 12.24 0.60
CA LEU A 49 -10.91 10.92 0.13
C LEU A 49 -9.73 10.40 0.95
N ASN A 50 -8.76 11.26 1.29
CA ASN A 50 -7.65 10.87 2.17
C ASN A 50 -8.13 10.52 3.58
N LYS A 51 -9.09 11.26 4.15
CA LYS A 51 -9.69 10.92 5.45
C LYS A 51 -10.49 9.62 5.40
N ILE A 52 -11.24 9.38 4.32
CA ILE A 52 -11.98 8.12 4.13
C ILE A 52 -11.01 6.95 3.97
N ARG A 53 -9.97 7.10 3.15
CA ARG A 53 -8.88 6.11 2.99
C ARG A 53 -8.21 5.77 4.32
N GLN A 54 -7.90 6.79 5.13
CA GLN A 54 -7.33 6.62 6.47
C GLN A 54 -8.26 5.92 7.45
N LYS A 55 -9.56 6.23 7.39
CA LYS A 55 -10.55 5.66 8.31
C LYS A 55 -11.00 4.24 7.91
N TRP A 56 -10.92 3.87 6.62
CA TRP A 56 -11.51 2.62 6.12
C TRP A 56 -10.51 1.54 5.67
N ASN A 57 -9.20 1.82 5.51
CA ASN A 57 -8.29 0.79 4.98
C ASN A 57 -6.83 0.83 5.47
N LEU A 58 -6.55 1.45 6.61
CA LEU A 58 -5.17 1.55 7.13
C LEU A 58 -4.87 0.64 8.34
N GLN A 59 -5.88 0.27 9.14
CA GLN A 59 -5.68 -0.72 10.22
C GLN A 59 -5.69 -2.17 9.72
N ILE A 60 -6.61 -2.51 8.80
CA ILE A 60 -6.65 -3.86 8.19
C ILE A 60 -5.37 -4.13 7.37
N SER A 61 -4.85 -3.11 6.68
CA SER A 61 -3.62 -3.26 5.91
C SER A 61 -2.41 -3.50 6.82
N ALA A 62 -2.29 -2.79 7.95
CA ALA A 62 -1.17 -2.97 8.88
C ALA A 62 -1.18 -4.35 9.56
N ASP A 63 -2.35 -4.82 10.00
CA ASP A 63 -2.47 -6.15 10.63
C ASP A 63 -2.25 -7.28 9.61
N THR A 64 -2.77 -7.11 8.40
CA THR A 64 -2.56 -8.07 7.30
C THR A 64 -1.10 -8.08 6.86
N GLU A 65 -0.46 -6.91 6.79
CA GLU A 65 0.96 -6.77 6.46
C GLU A 65 1.85 -7.40 7.54
N ALA A 66 1.53 -7.20 8.82
CA ALA A 66 2.22 -7.86 9.92
C ALA A 66 2.06 -9.39 9.87
N LEU A 67 0.86 -9.88 9.54
CA LEU A 67 0.59 -11.31 9.37
C LEU A 67 1.36 -11.91 8.19
N LEU A 68 1.36 -11.23 7.04
CA LEU A 68 2.12 -11.63 5.86
C LEU A 68 3.64 -11.63 6.13
N LEU A 69 4.13 -10.64 6.87
CA LEU A 69 5.53 -10.56 7.26
C LEU A 69 5.93 -11.68 8.23
N ASN A 70 5.04 -12.06 9.15
CA ASN A 70 5.25 -13.22 10.02
C ASN A 70 5.24 -14.54 9.23
N GLN A 71 4.35 -14.68 8.25
CA GLN A 71 4.34 -15.83 7.35
C GLN A 71 5.62 -15.90 6.50
N ALA A 72 6.13 -14.76 6.02
CA ALA A 72 7.39 -14.69 5.29
C ALA A 72 8.57 -15.13 6.17
N LYS A 73 8.62 -14.72 7.44
CA LYS A 73 9.64 -15.21 8.40
C LYS A 73 9.56 -16.71 8.63
N ASN A 74 8.35 -17.26 8.74
CA ASN A 74 8.15 -18.71 8.89
C ASN A 74 8.57 -19.48 7.63
N ALA A 75 8.30 -18.92 6.45
CA ALA A 75 8.73 -19.49 5.19
C ALA A 75 10.26 -19.53 5.05
N ILE A 76 10.96 -18.49 5.52
CA ILE A 76 12.44 -18.47 5.59
C ILE A 76 12.94 -19.56 6.53
N ARG A 77 12.39 -19.68 7.74
CA ARG A 77 12.76 -20.75 8.70
C ARG A 77 12.55 -22.14 8.11
N TYR A 78 11.42 -22.35 7.44
CA TYR A 78 11.15 -23.62 6.75
C TYR A 78 12.20 -23.92 5.67
N ALA A 79 12.61 -22.91 4.90
CA ALA A 79 13.67 -23.06 3.91
C ALA A 79 15.02 -23.42 4.56
N GLU A 80 15.34 -22.86 5.73
CA GLU A 80 16.55 -23.18 6.50
C GLU A 80 16.52 -24.59 7.11
N GLU A 81 15.38 -25.02 7.64
CA GLU A 81 15.20 -26.38 8.14
C GLU A 81 15.36 -27.40 7.02
N LYS A 82 14.74 -27.14 5.86
CA LYS A 82 14.86 -27.99 4.67
C LYS A 82 16.28 -28.01 4.13
N ALA A 83 16.98 -26.88 4.15
CA ALA A 83 18.40 -26.81 3.80
C ALA A 83 19.25 -27.66 4.75
N THR A 84 19.02 -27.54 6.06
CA THR A 84 19.76 -28.28 7.08
C THR A 84 19.51 -29.78 6.98
N ALA A 85 18.26 -30.19 6.72
CA ALA A 85 17.91 -31.58 6.47
C ALA A 85 18.64 -32.13 5.24
N LYS A 86 18.70 -31.36 4.14
CA LYS A 86 19.43 -31.73 2.93
C LYS A 86 20.94 -31.82 3.12
N ILE A 87 21.55 -30.91 3.87
CA ILE A 87 22.98 -30.96 4.20
C ILE A 87 23.32 -32.21 5.04
N LYS A 88 22.40 -32.66 5.90
CA LYS A 88 22.58 -33.87 6.71
C LYS A 88 22.41 -35.16 5.92
N THR A 89 21.62 -35.16 4.84
CA THR A 89 21.31 -36.37 4.06
C THR A 89 22.08 -36.48 2.75
N SER A 90 22.60 -35.36 2.23
CA SER A 90 23.33 -35.29 0.96
C SER A 90 24.69 -34.67 1.24
N GLU A 91 25.76 -35.42 0.97
CA GLU A 91 27.13 -34.92 1.07
C GLU A 91 27.31 -33.74 0.11
N LEU A 92 27.34 -32.53 0.69
CA LEU A 92 28.00 -31.31 0.21
C LEU A 92 27.55 -30.67 -1.12
N ASP A 93 26.63 -31.25 -1.90
CA ASP A 93 26.02 -30.55 -3.05
C ASP A 93 24.84 -29.65 -2.62
N GLY A 94 25.23 -28.53 -2.02
CA GLY A 94 24.72 -27.20 -2.34
C GLY A 94 23.22 -26.97 -2.37
N PHE A 95 22.58 -26.89 -1.21
CA PHE A 95 21.35 -26.10 -1.11
C PHE A 95 21.72 -24.61 -1.09
N THR A 96 21.80 -24.01 -2.29
CA THR A 96 22.35 -22.66 -2.49
C THR A 96 21.46 -21.58 -1.85
N GLY A 97 22.00 -20.37 -1.70
CA GLY A 97 21.21 -19.22 -1.24
C GLY A 97 19.98 -18.96 -2.11
N SER A 98 20.11 -19.14 -3.42
CA SER A 98 19.01 -19.01 -4.38
C SER A 98 17.94 -20.10 -4.20
N ASP A 99 18.34 -21.34 -3.89
CA ASP A 99 17.40 -22.43 -3.62
C ASP A 99 16.61 -22.22 -2.32
N LYS A 100 17.28 -21.67 -1.29
CA LYS A 100 16.63 -21.25 -0.03
C LYS A 100 15.60 -20.17 -0.28
N LEU A 101 15.98 -19.14 -1.04
CA LEU A 101 15.11 -18.02 -1.38
C LEU A 101 13.88 -18.50 -2.17
N ASN A 102 14.09 -19.29 -3.22
CA ASN A 102 13.00 -19.86 -4.02
C ASN A 102 12.08 -20.76 -3.19
N THR A 103 12.65 -21.55 -2.27
CA THR A 103 11.87 -22.38 -1.35
C THR A 103 11.02 -21.53 -0.41
N ALA A 104 11.56 -20.44 0.13
CA ALA A 104 10.82 -19.52 0.99
C ALA A 104 9.69 -18.80 0.23
N ILE A 105 9.96 -18.34 -1.00
CA ILE A 105 8.94 -17.70 -1.86
C ILE A 105 7.80 -18.67 -2.16
N ASN A 106 8.13 -19.89 -2.59
CA ASN A 106 7.13 -20.92 -2.87
C ASN A 106 6.31 -21.27 -1.62
N GLN A 107 6.96 -21.41 -0.45
CA GLN A 107 6.27 -21.69 0.80
C GLN A 107 5.35 -20.55 1.24
N LEU A 108 5.75 -19.30 1.01
CA LEU A 108 4.91 -18.13 1.29
C LEU A 108 3.70 -18.09 0.35
N MET A 109 3.87 -18.36 -0.94
CA MET A 109 2.77 -18.41 -1.90
C MET A 109 1.77 -19.53 -1.58
N LEU A 110 2.24 -20.68 -1.07
CA LEU A 110 1.36 -21.75 -0.58
C LEU A 110 0.59 -21.35 0.68
N SER A 111 1.22 -20.59 1.58
CA SER A 111 0.60 -20.14 2.84
C SER A 111 -0.35 -18.95 2.63
N ALA A 112 -0.13 -18.18 1.56
CA ALA A 112 -0.90 -17.00 1.19
C ALA A 112 -1.25 -17.03 -0.32
N PRO A 113 -2.28 -17.78 -0.76
CA PRO A 113 -2.60 -17.91 -2.18
C PRO A 113 -3.13 -16.63 -2.85
N LYS A 114 -3.33 -15.55 -2.07
CA LYS A 114 -3.84 -14.25 -2.55
C LYS A 114 -2.74 -13.29 -2.97
N ILE A 115 -1.47 -13.56 -2.68
CA ILE A 115 -0.35 -12.68 -3.05
C ILE A 115 0.21 -13.08 -4.41
N SER A 116 0.67 -12.09 -5.19
CA SER A 116 1.37 -12.34 -6.45
C SER A 116 2.81 -12.79 -6.18
N GLY A 117 3.44 -13.47 -7.15
CA GLY A 117 4.84 -13.91 -7.02
C GLY A 117 5.81 -12.75 -6.75
N VAL A 118 5.61 -11.61 -7.43
CA VAL A 118 6.41 -10.39 -7.22
C VAL A 118 6.23 -9.85 -5.79
N GLN A 119 5.02 -9.89 -5.25
CA GLN A 119 4.75 -9.45 -3.88
C GLN A 119 5.32 -10.41 -2.84
N ALA A 120 5.30 -11.72 -3.12
CA ALA A 120 5.91 -12.74 -2.28
C ALA A 120 7.43 -12.56 -2.19
N GLU A 121 8.09 -12.33 -3.34
CA GLU A 121 9.52 -12.05 -3.41
C GLU A 121 9.89 -10.81 -2.60
N ALA A 122 9.18 -9.69 -2.80
CA ALA A 122 9.41 -8.46 -2.06
C ALA A 122 9.26 -8.64 -0.54
N LEU A 123 8.25 -9.39 -0.09
CA LEU A 123 8.02 -9.68 1.33
C LEU A 123 9.11 -10.58 1.93
N VAL A 124 9.57 -11.59 1.20
CA VAL A 124 10.66 -12.46 1.65
C VAL A 124 11.98 -11.67 1.75
N HIS A 125 12.28 -10.80 0.78
CA HIS A 125 13.45 -9.92 0.86
C HIS A 125 13.36 -8.93 2.02
N ALA A 126 12.19 -8.33 2.24
CA ALA A 126 11.97 -7.44 3.38
C ALA A 126 12.15 -8.19 4.71
N ALA A 127 11.61 -9.42 4.82
CA ALA A 127 11.77 -10.25 6.00
C ALA A 127 13.23 -10.68 6.23
N LEU A 128 13.99 -11.01 5.18
CA LEU A 128 15.43 -11.29 5.26
C LEU A 128 16.22 -10.08 5.79
N GLY A 129 15.93 -8.88 5.30
CA GLY A 129 16.56 -7.65 5.77
C GLY A 129 16.26 -7.32 7.25
N MET A 130 15.14 -7.82 7.77
CA MET A 130 14.76 -7.68 9.20
C MET A 130 15.34 -8.77 10.09
N ILE A 131 15.75 -9.91 9.53
CA ILE A 131 16.38 -11.00 10.28
C ILE A 131 17.86 -10.64 10.43
N SER A 132 18.18 -9.95 11.53
CA SER A 132 19.55 -9.68 11.92
C SER A 132 20.31 -10.99 12.18
N GLY A 133 21.24 -11.33 11.29
CA GLY A 133 22.25 -12.37 11.54
C GLY A 133 22.08 -13.70 10.79
N VAL A 134 21.09 -13.87 9.92
CA VAL A 134 20.92 -15.14 9.18
C VAL A 134 20.93 -14.86 7.68
N GLY A 135 22.14 -14.90 7.09
CA GLY A 135 22.37 -14.70 5.65
C GLY A 135 23.61 -13.88 5.28
N ALA A 136 24.23 -13.16 6.22
CA ALA A 136 25.43 -12.34 5.97
C ALA A 136 26.76 -13.13 5.96
N THR A 137 26.72 -14.46 6.07
CA THR A 137 27.91 -15.32 6.01
C THR A 137 27.88 -16.22 4.79
N GLY A 138 27.65 -15.63 3.61
CA GLY A 138 28.01 -16.25 2.34
C GLY A 138 29.54 -16.33 2.12
N ASP A 139 30.34 -15.61 2.92
CA ASP A 139 31.78 -15.40 2.69
C ASP A 139 32.72 -16.13 3.67
N LYS A 140 32.21 -17.04 4.52
CA LYS A 140 33.06 -17.77 5.49
C LYS A 140 32.93 -19.29 5.48
N ALA A 141 32.36 -19.87 4.42
CA ALA A 141 32.37 -21.32 4.22
C ALA A 141 33.43 -21.79 3.20
N LEU A 142 34.26 -20.88 2.67
CA LEU A 142 35.40 -21.23 1.82
C LEU A 142 36.71 -20.95 2.57
N LYS A 143 37.15 -21.94 3.35
CA LYS A 143 38.56 -22.29 3.56
C LYS A 143 38.68 -23.67 4.18
#